data_AF-A0A7W5GUC0-F1
#
_entry.id   AF-A0A7W5GUC0-F1
#
_cell.length_a   1.000
_cell.length_b   1.000
_cell.length_c   1.000
_cell.angle_alpha   90.00
_cell.angle_beta   90.00
_cell.angle_gamma   90.00
#
_symmetry.space_group_name_H-M   'P 1'
#
loop_
_entity.id
_entity.type
_entity.pdbx_description
1 polymer ?
#
loop_
_entity_poly.entity_id
_entity_poly.type
_entity_poly.pdbx_seq_one_letter_code
_entity_poly.pdbx_strand_id
1 'polypeptide(L)'
;MQRRCTGAINRSMPSRARSPVSELHALDLHVFGVPAVVRQGHEVPLSLKRAFALLAYLAFHPGPVPRAHLATLLWPDADEAQARTRLRRLVYTLEESVECRSFSTDNDYLALAPGVIETDAIRFARFARNAVASEAFDEATLTEARRWIADARRPLLEGIRLGSEAFDDWLKAISIEHEHLLARLLERVIDALARRGEFAAALDLAETLLALDTFREPSYVLLMQLHALQGHSAGVEAAYTRCADVLRAEFGIGPGPQTEMAYLRMTEDLKRLWSNRVVRPSVRFAESAAGAIAYTVLGSGEQALVVCPGFVCHIEIALEHPPIRACIDALAERFRVVLFDRRGIGMSERLHAASTPAALAQDISAILDDAKVPGAWLFGSSEGCLGAMRLAVDQPRRVSGLCLFGALARGSAAPDYPWALPAAAYDVWLKRLVAGWGGPVGIETFAPGEQDDPAVRAWWARLVRHAASPGGLEAILSGLRDADMRPELGRIGAPTLVMHRRGDRAVRFEAGEHLAQKIPGAVWQPLEGIDHFWWAGDSEPVIEAILNFSAGPQGRRSIPS
;
A
#
# COMPACT_ATOMS: atom_id res chain seq x y z
N MET A 1 -84.55 -16.59 -3.76
CA MET A 1 -84.49 -17.83 -2.97
C MET A 1 -83.06 -18.35 -3.02
N GLN A 2 -82.30 -18.19 -1.93
CA GLN A 2 -81.04 -18.89 -1.53
C GLN A 2 -79.82 -18.84 -2.50
N ARG A 3 -78.54 -18.78 -2.11
CA ARG A 3 -77.77 -18.70 -0.85
C ARG A 3 -76.32 -18.29 -1.22
N ARG A 4 -75.62 -17.69 -0.25
CA ARG A 4 -74.17 -17.34 -0.23
C ARG A 4 -73.24 -18.57 -0.21
N CYS A 5 -71.97 -18.38 -0.59
CA CYS A 5 -70.73 -18.80 0.13
C CYS A 5 -69.49 -18.30 -0.65
N THR A 6 -68.81 -17.20 -0.28
CA THR A 6 -67.62 -17.12 0.63
C THR A 6 -66.57 -18.22 0.43
N GLY A 7 -65.55 -17.95 -0.38
CA GLY A 7 -64.30 -18.74 -0.46
C GLY A 7 -63.24 -18.13 0.45
N ALA A 8 -62.84 -18.87 1.48
CA ALA A 8 -61.79 -18.51 2.43
C ALA A 8 -60.39 -18.79 1.85
N ILE A 9 -59.49 -17.85 2.11
CA ILE A 9 -58.05 -17.93 1.83
C ILE A 9 -57.44 -18.91 2.85
N ASN A 10 -57.00 -20.08 2.37
CA ASN A 10 -56.24 -21.01 3.19
C ASN A 10 -54.74 -20.73 3.01
N ARG A 11 -54.10 -20.19 4.06
CA ARG A 11 -52.64 -20.03 4.14
C ARG A 11 -52.02 -21.41 4.42
N SER A 12 -51.45 -22.05 3.40
CA SER A 12 -50.56 -23.19 3.59
C SER A 12 -49.22 -22.70 4.13
N MET A 13 -48.88 -23.13 5.35
CA MET A 13 -47.52 -23.00 5.88
C MET A 13 -46.57 -23.91 5.08
N PRO A 14 -45.37 -23.46 4.69
CA PRO A 14 -44.37 -24.35 4.15
C PRO A 14 -43.81 -25.25 5.27
N SER A 15 -43.91 -26.55 5.01
CA SER A 15 -43.23 -27.65 5.68
C SER A 15 -41.79 -27.28 6.06
N ARG A 16 -41.44 -27.40 7.36
CA ARG A 16 -40.05 -27.44 7.82
C ARG A 16 -39.36 -28.60 7.13
N ALA A 17 -38.49 -28.30 6.17
CA ALA A 17 -37.57 -29.27 5.60
C ALA A 17 -36.76 -29.90 6.74
N ARG A 18 -37.00 -31.18 6.98
CA ARG A 18 -36.22 -32.01 7.89
C ARG A 18 -34.82 -32.19 7.29
N SER A 19 -33.79 -31.90 8.08
CA SER A 19 -32.40 -32.28 7.80
C SER A 19 -32.29 -33.78 7.50
N PRO A 20 -31.37 -34.20 6.61
CA PRO A 20 -31.20 -35.62 6.31
C PRO A 20 -30.68 -36.34 7.56
N VAL A 21 -31.39 -37.41 7.92
CA VAL A 21 -31.08 -38.30 9.04
C VAL A 21 -29.72 -38.95 8.78
N SER A 22 -28.74 -38.70 9.66
CA SER A 22 -27.46 -39.42 9.65
C SER A 22 -27.70 -40.87 10.05
N GLU A 23 -26.95 -41.79 9.47
CA GLU A 23 -26.73 -43.09 10.09
C GLU A 23 -26.17 -42.82 11.50
N LEU A 24 -26.91 -43.21 12.55
CA LEU A 24 -26.55 -42.90 13.93
C LEU A 24 -25.43 -43.86 14.37
N HIS A 25 -24.19 -43.37 14.36
CA HIS A 25 -23.08 -44.02 15.05
C HIS A 25 -23.35 -44.06 16.56
N ALA A 26 -22.89 -45.11 17.25
CA ALA A 26 -23.17 -45.27 18.68
C ALA A 26 -22.22 -44.44 19.56
N LEU A 27 -21.00 -44.17 19.07
CA LEU A 27 -19.92 -43.53 19.83
C LEU A 27 -19.15 -42.51 18.96
N ASP A 28 -18.86 -41.35 19.53
CA ASP A 28 -17.90 -40.37 19.00
C ASP A 28 -16.55 -40.55 19.72
N LEU A 29 -15.49 -40.81 18.95
CA LEU A 29 -14.12 -40.82 19.44
C LEU A 29 -13.47 -39.47 19.10
N HIS A 30 -13.14 -38.70 20.13
CA HIS A 30 -12.39 -37.46 20.02
C HIS A 30 -10.90 -37.74 20.20
N VAL A 31 -10.09 -37.46 19.18
CA VAL A 31 -8.63 -37.66 19.23
C VAL A 31 -7.84 -36.37 19.10
N PHE A 32 -8.47 -35.24 18.82
CA PHE A 32 -7.82 -33.92 18.84
C PHE A 32 -7.65 -33.38 20.27
N GLY A 33 -6.41 -33.28 20.72
CA GLY A 33 -6.06 -32.96 22.11
C GLY A 33 -6.18 -34.18 23.01
N VAL A 34 -6.57 -33.96 24.27
CA VAL A 34 -6.80 -35.05 25.22
C VAL A 34 -7.96 -35.92 24.72
N PRO A 35 -7.76 -37.24 24.54
CA PRO A 35 -8.77 -38.08 23.91
C PRO A 35 -9.95 -38.34 24.83
N ALA A 36 -11.14 -38.40 24.22
CA ALA A 36 -12.41 -38.65 24.90
C ALA A 36 -13.32 -39.55 24.06
N VAL A 37 -14.19 -40.31 24.72
CA VAL A 37 -15.27 -41.06 24.05
C VAL A 37 -16.59 -40.47 24.51
N VAL A 38 -17.45 -40.12 23.57
CA VAL A 38 -18.75 -39.51 23.83
C VAL A 38 -19.85 -40.42 23.29
N ARG A 39 -20.88 -40.65 24.10
CA ARG A 39 -22.07 -41.42 23.74
C ARG A 39 -23.29 -40.56 24.01
N GLN A 40 -24.12 -40.34 22.97
CA GLN A 40 -25.33 -39.51 23.09
C GLN A 40 -25.08 -38.15 23.77
N GLY A 41 -23.94 -37.52 23.46
CA GLY A 41 -23.53 -36.23 24.03
C GLY A 41 -22.93 -36.27 25.45
N HIS A 42 -22.75 -37.45 26.05
CA HIS A 42 -22.13 -37.60 27.38
C HIS A 42 -20.79 -38.30 27.27
N GLU A 43 -19.78 -37.77 27.96
CA GLU A 43 -18.45 -38.39 28.03
C GLU A 43 -18.51 -39.71 28.81
N VAL A 44 -17.95 -40.76 28.22
CA VAL A 44 -17.81 -42.09 28.83
C VAL A 44 -16.44 -42.17 29.49
N PRO A 45 -16.35 -42.29 30.82
CA PRO A 45 -15.07 -42.32 31.51
C PRO A 45 -14.32 -43.62 31.22
N LEU A 46 -13.26 -43.54 30.42
CA LEU A 46 -12.35 -44.67 30.19
C LEU A 46 -11.15 -44.57 31.13
N SER A 47 -10.98 -45.57 31.99
CA SER A 47 -9.97 -45.57 33.05
C SER A 47 -8.53 -45.82 32.58
N LEU A 48 -8.31 -46.20 31.32
CA LEU A 48 -7.01 -46.63 30.81
C LEU A 48 -6.61 -45.87 29.53
N LYS A 49 -5.44 -45.22 29.53
CA LYS A 49 -4.83 -44.59 28.34
C LYS A 49 -4.71 -45.55 27.15
N ARG A 50 -4.44 -46.83 27.43
CA ARG A 50 -4.35 -47.91 26.43
C ARG A 50 -5.68 -48.19 25.72
N ALA A 51 -6.81 -47.86 26.36
CA ALA A 51 -8.12 -48.02 25.77
C ALA A 51 -8.32 -47.01 24.62
N PHE A 52 -7.99 -45.74 24.84
CA PHE A 52 -7.97 -44.71 23.79
C PHE A 52 -7.00 -45.05 22.67
N ALA A 53 -5.78 -45.51 23.02
CA ALA A 53 -4.80 -45.93 22.01
C ALA A 53 -5.30 -47.07 21.12
N LEU A 54 -5.94 -48.09 21.70
CA LEU A 54 -6.51 -49.21 20.95
C LEU A 54 -7.63 -48.74 20.01
N LEU A 55 -8.57 -47.95 20.51
CA LEU A 55 -9.69 -47.43 19.73
C LEU A 55 -9.20 -46.56 18.56
N ALA A 56 -8.26 -45.64 18.82
CA ALA A 56 -7.67 -44.80 17.78
C ALA A 56 -6.90 -45.66 16.76
N TYR A 57 -6.02 -46.56 17.21
CA TYR A 57 -5.24 -47.41 16.30
C TYR A 57 -6.13 -48.20 15.34
N LEU A 58 -7.19 -48.82 15.86
CA LEU A 58 -8.14 -49.57 15.04
C LEU A 58 -9.00 -48.67 14.15
N ALA A 59 -9.34 -47.45 14.58
CA ALA A 59 -10.14 -46.51 13.77
C ALA A 59 -9.39 -46.04 12.51
N PHE A 60 -8.08 -45.82 12.62
CA PHE A 60 -7.25 -45.44 11.47
C PHE A 60 -6.80 -46.63 10.60
N HIS A 61 -7.04 -47.87 11.03
CA HIS A 61 -6.63 -49.06 10.28
C HIS A 61 -7.80 -49.57 9.40
N PRO A 62 -7.61 -49.73 8.08
CA PRO A 62 -8.70 -50.04 7.13
C PRO A 62 -9.24 -51.48 7.21
N GLY A 63 -8.75 -52.31 8.13
CA GLY A 63 -9.14 -53.71 8.24
C GLY A 63 -8.72 -54.38 9.56
N PRO A 64 -9.00 -55.69 9.72
CA PRO A 64 -8.68 -56.43 10.93
C PRO A 64 -7.17 -56.46 11.23
N VAL A 65 -6.81 -56.27 12.50
CA VAL A 65 -5.43 -56.26 12.98
C VAL A 65 -5.15 -57.50 13.82
N PRO A 66 -4.01 -58.19 13.64
CA PRO A 66 -3.63 -59.33 14.48
C PRO A 66 -3.59 -58.97 15.98
N ARG A 67 -4.18 -59.81 16.83
CA ARG A 67 -4.18 -59.61 18.28
C ARG A 67 -2.77 -59.65 18.88
N ALA A 68 -1.88 -60.46 18.32
CA ALA A 68 -0.48 -60.51 18.73
C ALA A 68 0.19 -59.14 18.57
N HIS A 69 0.00 -58.51 17.40
CA HIS A 69 0.51 -57.18 17.10
C HIS A 69 -0.05 -56.13 18.07
N LEU A 70 -1.37 -56.09 18.26
CA LEU A 70 -2.01 -55.15 19.20
C LEU A 70 -1.55 -55.35 20.64
N ALA A 71 -1.30 -56.60 21.05
CA ALA A 71 -0.81 -56.93 22.38
C ALA A 71 0.61 -56.37 22.61
N THR A 72 1.52 -56.58 21.66
CA THR A 72 2.88 -56.01 21.69
C THR A 72 2.85 -54.48 21.60
N LEU A 73 2.00 -53.93 20.73
CA LEU A 73 1.84 -52.49 20.54
C LEU A 73 1.39 -51.79 21.83
N LEU A 74 0.42 -52.35 22.55
CA LEU A 74 -0.09 -51.76 23.79
C LEU A 74 0.77 -52.07 25.01
N TRP A 75 1.36 -53.26 25.11
CA TRP A 75 2.16 -53.73 26.25
C TRP A 75 3.56 -54.20 25.80
N PRO A 76 4.47 -53.28 25.42
CA PRO A 76 5.79 -53.64 24.90
C PRO A 76 6.65 -54.40 25.92
N ASP A 77 6.45 -54.16 27.23
CA ASP A 77 7.24 -54.78 28.30
C ASP A 77 6.70 -56.14 28.80
N ALA A 78 5.59 -56.64 28.24
CA ALA A 78 4.96 -57.88 28.68
C ALA A 78 5.26 -59.04 27.73
N ASP A 79 5.38 -60.26 28.27
CA ASP A 79 5.41 -61.45 27.41
C ASP A 79 4.08 -61.61 26.63
N GLU A 80 4.14 -62.32 25.50
CA GLU A 80 3.03 -62.41 24.55
C GLU A 80 1.74 -62.99 25.16
N ALA A 81 1.86 -64.01 26.03
CA ALA A 81 0.71 -64.65 26.66
C ALA A 81 0.02 -63.71 27.65
N GLN A 82 0.80 -62.99 28.46
CA GLN A 82 0.31 -61.96 29.37
C GLN A 82 -0.32 -60.79 28.61
N ALA A 83 0.34 -60.32 27.55
CA ALA A 83 -0.14 -59.20 26.73
C ALA A 83 -1.47 -59.53 26.03
N ARG A 84 -1.61 -60.72 25.43
CA ARG A 84 -2.89 -61.20 24.86
C ARG A 84 -4.01 -61.31 25.91
N THR A 85 -3.68 -61.77 27.12
CA THR A 85 -4.65 -61.85 28.23
C THR A 85 -5.12 -60.46 28.65
N ARG A 86 -4.20 -59.48 28.73
CA ARG A 86 -4.51 -58.07 29.03
C ARG A 86 -5.34 -57.43 27.92
N LEU A 87 -5.04 -57.71 26.64
CA LEU A 87 -5.81 -57.25 25.49
C LEU A 87 -7.26 -57.73 25.57
N ARG A 88 -7.49 -59.02 25.82
CA ARG A 88 -8.85 -59.58 25.96
C ARG A 88 -9.64 -58.89 27.08
N ARG A 89 -9.00 -58.67 28.24
CA ARG A 89 -9.63 -57.94 29.36
C ARG A 89 -9.95 -56.49 28.99
N LEU A 90 -9.02 -55.80 28.33
CA LEU A 90 -9.22 -54.42 27.88
C LEU A 90 -10.41 -54.30 26.93
N VAL A 91 -10.52 -55.21 25.94
CA VAL A 91 -11.65 -55.22 24.99
C VAL A 91 -12.98 -55.44 25.72
N TYR A 92 -13.04 -56.40 26.63
CA TYR A 92 -14.25 -56.67 27.43
C TYR A 92 -14.64 -55.45 28.29
N THR A 93 -13.70 -54.88 29.03
CA THR A 93 -13.94 -53.69 29.88
C THR A 93 -14.34 -52.48 29.04
N LEU A 94 -13.80 -52.34 27.82
CA LEU A 94 -14.19 -51.30 26.88
C LEU A 94 -15.66 -51.46 26.47
N GLU A 95 -16.07 -52.63 26.00
CA GLU A 95 -17.46 -52.89 25.59
C GLU A 95 -18.46 -52.72 26.75
N GLU A 96 -18.07 -53.10 27.96
CA GLU A 96 -18.86 -52.89 29.19
C GLU A 96 -19.00 -51.40 29.52
N SER A 97 -17.89 -50.65 29.46
CA SER A 97 -17.88 -49.22 29.80
C SER A 97 -18.66 -48.37 28.80
N VAL A 98 -18.62 -48.71 27.51
CA VAL A 98 -19.33 -47.98 26.44
C VAL A 98 -20.75 -48.51 26.19
N GLU A 99 -21.14 -49.60 26.88
CA GLU A 99 -22.43 -50.29 26.74
C GLU A 99 -22.81 -50.58 25.28
N CYS A 100 -21.82 -50.91 24.45
CA CYS A 100 -21.99 -51.12 23.02
C CYS A 100 -20.96 -52.12 22.48
N ARG A 101 -21.41 -53.06 21.64
CA ARG A 101 -20.51 -53.97 20.90
C ARG A 101 -19.75 -53.18 19.85
N SER A 102 -18.53 -52.78 20.20
CA SER A 102 -17.71 -51.88 19.42
C SER A 102 -16.68 -52.61 18.55
N PHE A 103 -16.50 -53.92 18.76
CA PHE A 103 -15.49 -54.70 18.07
C PHE A 103 -16.09 -55.83 17.25
N SER A 104 -15.53 -56.06 16.07
CA SER A 104 -15.67 -57.33 15.36
C SER A 104 -14.55 -58.25 15.82
N THR A 105 -14.92 -59.40 16.37
CA THR A 105 -13.97 -60.33 17.00
C THR A 105 -13.90 -61.65 16.24
N ASP A 106 -12.71 -61.98 15.75
CA ASP A 106 -12.31 -63.35 15.37
C ASP A 106 -11.35 -63.89 16.45
N ASN A 107 -10.85 -65.13 16.40
CA ASN A 107 -9.89 -65.69 17.36
C ASN A 107 -8.51 -65.00 17.29
N ASP A 108 -8.04 -64.65 16.09
CA ASP A 108 -6.69 -64.09 15.89
C ASP A 108 -6.65 -62.60 15.53
N TYR A 109 -7.79 -62.02 15.14
CA TYR A 109 -7.88 -60.64 14.66
C TYR A 109 -8.89 -59.81 15.45
N LEU A 110 -8.65 -58.50 15.47
CA LEU A 110 -9.53 -57.50 16.07
C LEU A 110 -9.74 -56.33 15.11
N ALA A 111 -10.98 -55.91 14.94
CA ALA A 111 -11.36 -54.71 14.18
C ALA A 111 -12.45 -53.95 14.93
N LEU A 112 -12.66 -52.67 14.60
CA LEU A 112 -13.88 -51.98 15.01
C LEU A 112 -15.08 -52.50 14.20
N ALA A 113 -16.23 -52.59 14.85
CA ALA A 113 -17.47 -52.92 14.16
C ALA A 113 -17.86 -51.77 13.19
N PRO A 114 -18.26 -52.06 11.94
CA PRO A 114 -18.58 -51.03 10.96
C PRO A 114 -19.67 -50.08 11.44
N GLY A 115 -19.44 -48.77 11.31
CA GLY A 115 -20.44 -47.75 11.65
C GLY A 115 -20.72 -47.59 13.15
N VAL A 116 -19.96 -48.22 14.04
CA VAL A 116 -20.19 -48.09 15.50
C VAL A 116 -19.49 -46.87 16.09
N ILE A 117 -18.26 -46.59 15.64
CA ILE A 117 -17.44 -45.48 16.13
C ILE A 117 -17.18 -44.50 14.99
N GLU A 118 -17.46 -43.23 15.22
CA GLU A 118 -17.01 -42.15 14.34
C GLU A 118 -15.88 -41.36 15.03
N THR A 119 -14.79 -41.12 14.31
CA THR A 119 -13.63 -40.39 14.84
C THR A 119 -13.60 -38.97 14.29
N ASP A 120 -13.41 -37.98 15.16
CA ASP A 120 -13.32 -36.57 14.73
C ASP A 120 -12.22 -36.32 13.70
N ALA A 121 -11.05 -36.93 13.84
CA ALA A 121 -9.97 -36.82 12.85
C ALA A 121 -10.30 -37.46 11.49
N ILE A 122 -11.09 -38.55 11.46
CA ILE A 122 -11.54 -39.16 10.19
C ILE A 122 -12.61 -38.29 9.52
N ARG A 123 -13.53 -37.70 10.30
CA ARG A 123 -14.50 -36.72 9.81
C ARG A 123 -13.82 -35.48 9.25
N PHE A 124 -12.88 -34.92 10.01
CA PHE A 124 -12.02 -33.84 9.58
C PHE A 124 -11.34 -34.16 8.24
N ALA A 125 -10.71 -35.34 8.14
CA ALA A 125 -10.01 -35.71 6.92
C ALA A 125 -10.94 -35.82 5.70
N ARG A 126 -12.16 -36.33 5.89
CA ARG A 126 -13.20 -36.37 4.85
C ARG A 126 -13.63 -34.95 4.45
N PHE A 127 -13.92 -34.09 5.42
CA PHE A 127 -14.30 -32.70 5.19
C PHE A 127 -13.19 -31.93 4.45
N ALA A 128 -11.96 -31.97 4.97
CA ALA A 128 -10.82 -31.23 4.45
C ALA A 128 -10.48 -31.66 3.01
N ARG A 129 -10.51 -32.96 2.69
CA ARG A 129 -10.30 -33.44 1.31
C ARG A 129 -11.35 -32.89 0.34
N ASN A 130 -12.62 -32.88 0.76
CA ASN A 130 -13.70 -32.32 -0.06
C ASN A 130 -13.58 -30.80 -0.21
N ALA A 131 -13.26 -30.10 0.88
CA ALA A 131 -13.07 -28.65 0.88
C ALA A 131 -11.87 -28.22 0.01
N VAL A 132 -10.76 -28.98 0.05
CA VAL A 132 -9.57 -28.74 -0.77
C VAL A 132 -9.85 -28.96 -2.25
N ALA A 133 -10.69 -29.93 -2.59
CA ALA A 133 -11.12 -30.19 -3.97
C ALA A 133 -12.18 -29.18 -4.48
N SER A 134 -12.82 -28.41 -3.60
CA SER A 134 -13.83 -27.42 -3.99
C SER A 134 -13.19 -26.15 -4.55
N GLU A 135 -13.76 -25.59 -5.62
CA GLU A 135 -13.31 -24.32 -6.21
C GLU A 135 -13.70 -23.10 -5.36
N ALA A 136 -14.84 -23.18 -4.65
CA ALA A 136 -15.40 -22.09 -3.86
C ALA A 136 -15.97 -22.58 -2.51
N PHE A 137 -16.00 -21.68 -1.54
CA PHE A 137 -16.60 -21.89 -0.24
C PHE A 137 -17.86 -21.01 -0.16
N ASP A 138 -19.00 -21.62 0.18
CA ASP A 138 -20.15 -20.87 0.69
C ASP A 138 -19.96 -20.55 2.19
N GLU A 139 -20.86 -19.76 2.77
CA GLU A 139 -20.78 -19.37 4.19
C GLU A 139 -20.83 -20.56 5.15
N ALA A 140 -21.64 -21.57 4.83
CA ALA A 140 -21.81 -22.74 5.68
C ALA A 140 -20.51 -23.57 5.74
N THR A 141 -19.90 -23.83 4.58
CA THR A 141 -18.64 -24.56 4.44
C THR A 141 -17.50 -23.80 5.10
N LEU A 142 -17.46 -22.47 4.95
CA LEU A 142 -16.42 -21.64 5.58
C LEU A 142 -16.53 -21.67 7.11
N THR A 143 -17.75 -21.59 7.64
CA THR A 143 -18.02 -21.67 9.08
C THR A 143 -17.61 -23.04 9.64
N GLU A 144 -17.95 -24.11 8.93
CA GLU A 144 -17.56 -25.47 9.31
C GLU A 144 -16.04 -25.67 9.24
N ALA A 145 -15.38 -25.16 8.19
CA ALA A 145 -13.92 -25.23 8.06
C ALA A 145 -13.20 -24.53 9.21
N ARG A 146 -13.66 -23.35 9.63
CA ARG A 146 -13.08 -22.62 10.78
C ARG A 146 -13.24 -23.39 12.09
N ARG A 147 -14.37 -24.07 12.29
CA ARG A 147 -14.56 -24.95 13.46
C ARG A 147 -13.57 -26.12 13.41
N TRP A 148 -13.45 -26.78 12.26
CA TRP A 148 -12.51 -27.88 12.08
C TRP A 148 -11.06 -27.44 12.33
N ILE A 149 -10.63 -26.29 11.82
CA ILE A 149 -9.29 -25.73 12.06
C ILE A 149 -9.03 -25.52 13.56
N ALA A 150 -10.01 -24.97 14.29
CA ALA A 150 -9.88 -24.72 15.72
C ALA A 150 -9.71 -26.02 16.54
N ASP A 151 -10.34 -27.11 16.10
CA ASP A 151 -10.22 -28.44 16.71
C ASP A 151 -8.93 -29.14 16.29
N ALA A 152 -8.67 -29.20 14.99
CA ALA A 152 -7.58 -29.93 14.34
C ALA A 152 -6.19 -29.39 14.67
N ARG A 153 -6.04 -28.14 15.10
CA ARG A 153 -4.74 -27.60 15.54
C ARG A 153 -4.19 -28.25 16.82
N ARG A 154 -5.02 -29.01 17.55
CA ARG A 154 -4.62 -29.70 18.78
C ARG A 154 -3.88 -31.00 18.44
N PRO A 155 -2.81 -31.37 19.16
CA PRO A 155 -2.07 -32.60 18.91
C PRO A 155 -2.97 -33.85 18.98
N LEU A 156 -2.73 -34.83 18.12
CA LEU A 156 -3.44 -36.11 18.18
C LEU A 156 -3.03 -36.89 19.44
N LEU A 157 -4.03 -37.42 20.15
CA LEU A 157 -3.87 -38.27 21.33
C LEU A 157 -2.95 -37.65 22.40
N GLU A 158 -3.19 -36.37 22.71
CA GLU A 158 -2.38 -35.64 23.69
C GLU A 158 -2.35 -36.38 25.04
N GLY A 159 -1.14 -36.55 25.59
CA GLY A 159 -0.93 -37.25 26.86
C GLY A 159 -0.96 -38.78 26.82
N ILE A 160 -1.16 -39.40 25.64
CA ILE A 160 -1.04 -40.86 25.46
C ILE A 160 0.40 -41.22 25.11
N ARG A 161 1.03 -42.04 25.96
CA ARG A 161 2.37 -42.61 25.76
C ARG A 161 2.36 -44.06 26.22
N LEU A 162 2.79 -44.97 25.36
CA LEU A 162 2.76 -46.42 25.65
C LEU A 162 4.15 -47.04 25.83
N GLY A 163 5.22 -46.34 25.43
CA GLY A 163 6.59 -46.87 25.42
C GLY A 163 6.84 -47.89 24.31
N SER A 164 6.03 -47.86 23.25
CA SER A 164 6.09 -48.81 22.13
C SER A 164 6.52 -48.08 20.87
N GLU A 165 7.68 -48.43 20.34
CA GLU A 165 8.24 -47.83 19.11
C GLU A 165 7.25 -47.92 17.94
N ALA A 166 6.60 -49.08 17.78
CA ALA A 166 5.59 -49.29 16.74
C ALA A 166 4.35 -48.37 16.90
N PHE A 167 3.97 -48.03 18.13
CA PHE A 167 2.88 -47.08 18.38
C PHE A 167 3.33 -45.64 18.12
N ASP A 168 4.53 -45.29 18.58
CA ASP A 168 5.07 -43.94 18.45
C ASP A 168 5.32 -43.59 16.96
N ASP A 169 5.84 -44.54 16.16
CA ASP A 169 6.00 -44.40 14.72
C ASP A 169 4.67 -44.25 13.99
N TRP A 170 3.67 -45.06 14.35
CA TRP A 170 2.32 -44.94 13.80
C TRP A 170 1.69 -43.59 14.12
N LEU A 171 1.75 -43.16 15.39
CA LEU A 171 1.18 -41.88 15.81
C LEU A 171 1.87 -40.72 15.08
N LYS A 172 3.21 -40.78 14.95
CA LYS A 172 3.99 -39.80 14.19
C LYS A 172 3.56 -39.75 12.72
N ALA A 173 3.39 -40.90 12.07
CA ALA A 173 2.96 -40.96 10.67
C ALA A 173 1.57 -40.32 10.47
N ILE A 174 0.60 -40.65 11.33
CA ILE A 174 -0.75 -40.07 11.25
C ILE A 174 -0.75 -38.57 11.60
N SER A 175 0.05 -38.13 12.57
CA SER A 175 0.21 -36.71 12.89
C SER A 175 0.75 -35.91 11.70
N ILE A 176 1.73 -36.43 10.97
CA ILE A 176 2.28 -35.77 9.76
C ILE A 176 1.20 -35.65 8.68
N GLU A 177 0.44 -36.72 8.41
CA GLU A 177 -0.66 -36.69 7.44
C GLU A 177 -1.74 -35.68 7.82
N HIS A 178 -2.06 -35.62 9.11
CA HIS A 178 -3.04 -34.69 9.67
C HIS A 178 -2.58 -33.23 9.53
N GLU A 179 -1.35 -32.90 9.93
CA GLU A 179 -0.77 -31.57 9.81
C GLU A 179 -0.72 -31.10 8.35
N HIS A 180 -0.35 -31.98 7.41
CA HIS A 180 -0.38 -31.69 5.98
C HIS A 180 -1.80 -31.33 5.48
N LEU A 181 -2.81 -32.07 5.95
CA LEU A 181 -4.18 -31.82 5.53
C LEU A 181 -4.76 -30.55 6.16
N LEU A 182 -4.41 -30.27 7.43
CA LEU A 182 -4.73 -29.01 8.10
C LEU A 182 -4.11 -27.81 7.39
N ALA A 183 -2.83 -27.89 7.03
CA ALA A 183 -2.15 -26.84 6.28
C ALA A 183 -2.85 -26.53 4.94
N ARG A 184 -3.24 -27.58 4.18
CA ARG A 184 -3.99 -27.41 2.93
C ARG A 184 -5.37 -26.78 3.15
N LEU A 185 -6.08 -27.15 4.21
CA LEU A 185 -7.36 -26.54 4.53
C LEU A 185 -7.19 -25.07 4.91
N LEU A 186 -6.18 -24.75 5.73
CA LEU A 186 -5.83 -23.38 6.11
C LEU A 186 -5.58 -22.52 4.87
N GLU A 187 -4.72 -22.97 3.94
CA GLU A 187 -4.43 -22.26 2.69
C GLU A 187 -5.72 -21.95 1.90
N ARG A 188 -6.61 -22.94 1.73
CA ARG A 188 -7.87 -22.76 1.01
C ARG A 188 -8.83 -21.80 1.70
N VAL A 189 -8.89 -21.82 3.03
CA VAL A 189 -9.73 -20.90 3.81
C VAL A 189 -9.16 -19.48 3.78
N ILE A 190 -7.84 -19.32 3.87
CA ILE A 190 -7.14 -18.03 3.74
C ILE A 190 -7.44 -17.42 2.37
N ASP A 191 -7.30 -18.19 1.29
CA ASP A 191 -7.63 -17.75 -0.07
C ASP A 191 -9.09 -17.29 -0.18
N ALA A 192 -10.03 -18.05 0.40
CA ALA A 192 -11.45 -17.72 0.37
C ALA A 192 -11.76 -16.42 1.11
N LEU A 193 -11.16 -16.21 2.30
CA LEU A 193 -11.31 -14.99 3.09
C LEU A 193 -10.68 -13.78 2.39
N ALA A 194 -9.48 -13.95 1.82
CA ALA A 194 -8.80 -12.88 1.08
C ALA A 194 -9.62 -12.40 -0.12
N ARG A 195 -10.23 -13.31 -0.89
CA ARG A 195 -11.13 -12.96 -2.01
C ARG A 195 -12.38 -12.19 -1.57
N ARG A 196 -12.82 -12.38 -0.33
CA ARG A 196 -13.96 -11.68 0.28
C ARG A 196 -13.55 -10.37 0.96
N GLY A 197 -12.25 -10.04 1.02
CA GLY A 197 -11.73 -8.86 1.70
C GLY A 197 -11.66 -8.99 3.23
N GLU A 198 -11.85 -10.19 3.78
CA GLU A 198 -11.80 -10.45 5.23
C GLU A 198 -10.35 -10.65 5.71
N PHE A 199 -9.51 -9.63 5.49
CA PHE A 199 -8.06 -9.74 5.67
C PHE A 199 -7.62 -9.99 7.11
N ALA A 200 -8.32 -9.45 8.11
CA ALA A 200 -7.98 -9.68 9.51
C ALA A 200 -8.07 -11.18 9.87
N ALA A 201 -9.18 -11.83 9.49
CA ALA A 201 -9.36 -13.26 9.71
C ALA A 201 -8.38 -14.11 8.88
N ALA A 202 -8.06 -13.67 7.66
CA ALA A 202 -7.07 -14.34 6.82
C ALA A 202 -5.65 -14.28 7.42
N LEU A 203 -5.25 -13.13 7.97
CA LEU A 203 -3.96 -12.95 8.63
C LEU A 203 -3.83 -13.80 9.89
N ASP A 204 -4.87 -13.87 10.73
CA ASP A 204 -4.88 -14.74 11.92
C ASP A 204 -4.68 -16.22 11.57
N LEU A 205 -5.29 -16.67 10.47
CA LEU A 205 -5.13 -18.04 9.97
C LEU A 205 -3.76 -18.27 9.32
N ALA A 206 -3.18 -17.26 8.66
CA ALA A 206 -1.82 -17.34 8.13
C ALA A 206 -0.77 -17.47 9.26
N GLU A 207 -0.94 -16.77 10.38
CA GLU A 207 -0.12 -16.97 11.58
C GLU A 207 -0.31 -18.37 12.17
N THR A 208 -1.54 -18.90 12.16
CA THR A 208 -1.80 -20.29 12.56
C THR A 208 -1.08 -21.29 11.66
N LEU A 209 -1.03 -21.04 10.34
CA LEU A 209 -0.29 -21.87 9.39
C LEU A 209 1.23 -21.83 9.64
N LEU A 210 1.78 -20.66 9.96
CA LEU A 210 3.20 -20.49 10.32
C LEU A 210 3.57 -21.18 11.64
N ALA A 211 2.62 -21.26 12.58
CA ALA A 211 2.83 -21.98 13.84
C ALA A 211 2.90 -23.51 13.66
N LEU A 212 2.36 -24.07 12.57
CA LEU A 212 2.48 -25.50 12.25
C LEU A 212 3.88 -25.85 11.76
N ASP A 213 4.46 -24.98 10.91
CA ASP A 213 5.82 -25.14 10.41
C ASP A 213 6.44 -23.75 10.16
N THR A 214 7.29 -23.33 11.09
CA THR A 214 7.95 -22.02 11.05
C THR A 214 9.03 -21.94 9.97
N PHE A 215 9.43 -23.05 9.35
CA PHE A 215 10.44 -23.07 8.28
C PHE A 215 9.81 -23.12 6.88
N ARG A 216 8.48 -23.16 6.79
CA ARG A 216 7.75 -23.23 5.52
C ARG A 216 7.69 -21.87 4.83
N GLU A 217 8.69 -21.59 4.00
CA GLU A 217 8.77 -20.36 3.20
C GLU A 217 7.47 -19.98 2.45
N PRO A 218 6.72 -20.91 1.81
CA PRO A 218 5.45 -20.58 1.16
C PRO A 218 4.42 -19.92 2.08
N SER A 219 4.43 -20.22 3.38
CA SER A 219 3.53 -19.60 4.37
C SER A 219 3.88 -18.12 4.57
N TYR A 220 5.16 -17.76 4.56
CA TYR A 220 5.60 -16.36 4.59
C TYR A 220 5.24 -15.62 3.29
N VAL A 221 5.34 -16.30 2.14
CA VAL A 221 4.89 -15.73 0.86
C VAL A 221 3.40 -15.42 0.89
N LEU A 222 2.58 -16.31 1.44
CA LEU A 222 1.15 -16.07 1.63
C LEU A 222 0.90 -14.87 2.56
N LEU A 223 1.63 -14.76 3.67
CA LEU A 223 1.54 -13.62 4.59
C LEU A 223 1.92 -12.29 3.88
N MET A 224 3.00 -12.30 3.09
CA MET A 224 3.39 -11.15 2.25
C MET A 224 2.28 -10.79 1.25
N GLN A 225 1.66 -11.76 0.59
CA GLN A 225 0.55 -11.52 -0.34
C GLN A 225 -0.64 -10.85 0.35
N LEU A 226 -1.02 -11.30 1.54
CA LEU A 226 -2.12 -10.69 2.32
C LEU A 226 -1.82 -9.24 2.71
N HIS A 227 -0.57 -8.90 3.05
CA HIS A 227 -0.16 -7.52 3.30
C HIS A 227 -0.12 -6.68 2.02
N ALA A 228 0.36 -7.25 0.92
CA ALA A 228 0.43 -6.57 -0.37
C ALA A 228 -0.96 -6.23 -0.92
N LEU A 229 -1.94 -7.14 -0.80
CA LEU A 229 -3.35 -6.90 -1.19
C LEU A 229 -3.99 -5.72 -0.42
N GLN A 230 -3.50 -5.41 0.78
CA GLN A 230 -3.94 -4.27 1.58
C GLN A 230 -3.11 -2.99 1.34
N GLY A 231 -2.08 -3.04 0.50
CA GLY A 231 -1.18 -1.90 0.28
C GLY A 231 -0.17 -1.66 1.43
N HIS A 232 0.02 -2.64 2.32
CA HIS A 232 0.84 -2.51 3.53
C HIS A 232 2.29 -2.96 3.29
N SER A 233 3.13 -2.09 2.72
CA SER A 233 4.55 -2.44 2.42
C SER A 233 5.36 -2.82 3.66
N ALA A 234 5.16 -2.14 4.79
CA ALA A 234 5.84 -2.49 6.05
C ALA A 234 5.51 -3.92 6.52
N GLY A 235 4.29 -4.40 6.24
CA GLY A 235 3.88 -5.77 6.54
C GLY A 235 4.56 -6.79 5.63
N VAL A 236 4.72 -6.46 4.34
CA VAL A 236 5.48 -7.29 3.38
C VAL A 236 6.95 -7.41 3.82
N GLU A 237 7.57 -6.28 4.17
CA GLU A 237 8.95 -6.21 4.65
C GLU A 237 9.16 -7.01 5.93
N ALA A 238 8.26 -6.84 6.91
CA ALA A 238 8.33 -7.54 8.19
C ALA A 238 8.20 -9.06 8.01
N ALA A 239 7.29 -9.53 7.14
CA ALA A 239 7.12 -10.94 6.86
C ALA A 239 8.35 -11.55 6.17
N TYR A 240 8.95 -10.86 5.19
CA TYR A 240 10.18 -11.31 4.54
C TYR A 240 11.35 -11.37 5.52
N THR A 241 11.53 -10.32 6.33
CA THR A 241 12.60 -10.24 7.32
C THR A 241 12.47 -11.37 8.35
N ARG A 242 11.25 -11.61 8.85
CA ARG A 242 10.98 -12.73 9.78
C ARG A 242 11.32 -14.09 9.18
N CYS A 243 11.01 -14.31 7.89
CA CYS A 243 11.41 -15.52 7.18
C CYS A 243 12.94 -15.67 7.14
N ALA A 244 13.63 -14.61 6.73
CA ALA A 244 15.08 -14.59 6.63
C ALA A 244 15.77 -14.82 7.97
N ASP A 245 15.27 -14.22 9.05
CA ASP A 245 15.84 -14.35 10.40
C ASP A 245 15.69 -15.78 10.93
N VAL A 246 14.52 -16.40 10.76
CA VAL A 246 14.28 -17.79 11.22
C VAL A 246 15.17 -18.77 10.45
N LEU A 247 15.26 -18.67 9.12
CA LEU A 247 16.09 -19.56 8.31
C LEU A 247 17.59 -19.38 8.60
N ARG A 248 18.01 -18.13 8.82
CA ARG A 248 19.41 -17.83 9.18
C ARG A 248 19.76 -18.38 10.54
N ALA A 249 18.86 -18.26 11.52
CA ALA A 249 19.09 -18.75 12.88
C ALA A 249 19.20 -20.27 12.96
N GLU A 250 18.32 -21.01 12.27
CA GLU A 250 18.29 -22.48 12.34
C GLU A 250 19.28 -23.13 11.37
N PHE A 251 19.38 -22.63 10.14
CA PHE A 251 20.10 -23.30 9.06
C PHE A 251 21.29 -22.51 8.50
N GLY A 252 21.48 -21.24 8.90
CA GLY A 252 22.55 -20.39 8.37
C GLY A 252 22.37 -19.96 6.91
N ILE A 253 21.16 -20.11 6.36
CA ILE A 253 20.83 -19.78 4.97
C ILE A 253 19.84 -18.61 4.90
N GLY A 254 19.76 -17.95 3.74
CA GLY A 254 18.71 -16.99 3.45
C GLY A 254 17.46 -17.65 2.86
N PRO A 255 16.38 -16.87 2.62
CA PRO A 255 15.23 -17.34 1.87
C PRO A 255 15.61 -17.85 0.47
N GLY A 256 14.88 -18.84 -0.02
CA GLY A 256 15.08 -19.39 -1.35
C GLY A 256 14.67 -18.44 -2.49
N PRO A 257 15.09 -18.73 -3.74
CA PRO A 257 14.87 -17.84 -4.88
C PRO A 257 13.40 -17.51 -5.16
N GLN A 258 12.48 -18.45 -4.93
CA GLN A 258 11.05 -18.23 -5.15
C GLN A 258 10.47 -17.22 -4.16
N THR A 259 10.89 -17.28 -2.90
CA THR A 259 10.48 -16.36 -1.82
C THR A 259 11.02 -14.97 -2.06
N GLU A 260 12.31 -14.88 -2.42
CA GLU A 260 12.96 -13.61 -2.75
C GLU A 260 12.32 -12.94 -3.99
N MET A 261 12.05 -13.72 -5.05
CA MET A 261 11.35 -13.22 -6.24
C MET A 261 9.93 -12.72 -5.91
N ALA A 262 9.20 -13.45 -5.06
CA ALA A 262 7.86 -13.05 -4.63
C ALA A 262 7.88 -11.72 -3.84
N TYR A 263 8.82 -11.59 -2.91
CA TYR A 263 9.04 -10.36 -2.15
C TYR A 263 9.36 -9.17 -3.07
N LEU A 264 10.36 -9.32 -3.96
CA LEU A 264 10.76 -8.25 -4.87
C LEU A 264 9.61 -7.80 -5.78
N ARG A 265 8.83 -8.74 -6.31
CA ARG A 265 7.65 -8.43 -7.15
C ARG A 265 6.62 -7.63 -6.37
N MET A 266 6.26 -8.05 -5.16
CA MET A 266 5.24 -7.36 -4.35
C MET A 266 5.70 -5.96 -3.95
N THR A 267 6.98 -5.80 -3.59
CA THR A 267 7.56 -4.49 -3.25
C THR A 267 7.55 -3.56 -4.46
N GLU A 268 7.87 -4.05 -5.66
CA GLU A 268 7.80 -3.27 -6.89
C GLU A 268 6.36 -2.87 -7.26
N ASP A 269 5.41 -3.82 -7.17
CA ASP A 269 3.99 -3.55 -7.42
C ASP A 269 3.44 -2.51 -6.42
N LEU A 270 3.84 -2.58 -5.14
CA LEU A 270 3.46 -1.60 -4.12
C LEU A 270 4.08 -0.23 -4.36
N LYS A 271 5.35 -0.16 -4.76
CA LYS A 271 6.00 1.09 -5.15
C LYS A 271 5.26 1.76 -6.30
N ARG A 272 4.85 0.99 -7.32
CA ARG A 272 4.03 1.46 -8.44
C ARG A 272 2.65 1.95 -7.99
N LEU A 273 2.01 1.25 -7.06
CA LEU A 273 0.72 1.65 -6.51
C LEU A 273 0.82 2.95 -5.69
N TRP A 274 1.89 3.13 -4.92
CA TRP A 274 2.14 4.36 -4.16
C TRP A 274 2.55 5.53 -5.04
N SER A 275 3.40 5.31 -6.03
CA SER A 275 3.71 6.33 -7.04
C SER A 275 2.47 6.75 -7.83
N ASN A 276 1.49 5.86 -7.98
CA ASN A 276 0.20 6.14 -8.63
C ASN A 276 -0.92 6.59 -7.68
N ARG A 277 -0.68 6.70 -6.36
CA ARG A 277 -1.69 7.20 -5.43
C ARG A 277 -1.74 8.73 -5.53
N VAL A 278 -2.51 9.22 -6.49
CA VAL A 278 -2.82 10.64 -6.64
C VAL A 278 -3.59 11.10 -5.40
N VAL A 279 -2.87 11.56 -4.37
CA VAL A 279 -3.45 12.41 -3.32
C VAL A 279 -3.83 13.70 -4.02
N ARG A 280 -5.11 13.83 -4.41
CA ARG A 280 -5.59 15.06 -5.05
C ARG A 280 -5.42 16.19 -4.04
N PRO A 281 -4.63 17.23 -4.34
CA PRO A 281 -4.48 18.37 -3.46
C PRO A 281 -5.86 19.00 -3.23
N SER A 282 -6.17 19.40 -1.99
CA SER A 282 -7.38 20.18 -1.73
C SER A 282 -7.16 21.59 -2.30
N VAL A 283 -7.71 21.83 -3.50
CA VAL A 283 -7.68 23.14 -4.16
C VAL A 283 -8.74 24.04 -3.52
N ARG A 284 -8.31 25.23 -3.13
CA ARG A 284 -9.11 26.33 -2.58
C ARG A 284 -9.06 27.51 -3.53
N PHE A 285 -9.95 28.47 -3.33
CA PHE A 285 -10.05 29.66 -4.17
C PHE A 285 -10.00 30.90 -3.30
N ALA A 286 -9.00 31.74 -3.53
CA ALA A 286 -8.90 33.07 -2.92
C ALA A 286 -9.59 34.09 -3.81
N GLU A 287 -10.48 34.91 -3.25
CA GLU A 287 -11.12 36.00 -3.99
C GLU A 287 -10.14 37.16 -4.18
N SER A 288 -9.89 37.54 -5.43
CA SER A 288 -9.13 38.74 -5.79
C SER A 288 -10.05 39.77 -6.47
N ALA A 289 -9.59 41.02 -6.60
CA ALA A 289 -10.33 42.05 -7.32
C ALA A 289 -10.61 41.70 -8.80
N ALA A 290 -9.84 40.78 -9.37
CA ALA A 290 -10.02 40.32 -10.73
C ALA A 290 -10.96 39.11 -10.79
N GLY A 291 -10.90 38.20 -9.81
CA GLY A 291 -11.69 36.98 -9.73
C GLY A 291 -11.01 35.93 -8.85
N ALA A 292 -11.56 34.71 -8.83
CA ALA A 292 -11.06 33.62 -8.00
C ALA A 292 -9.68 33.10 -8.44
N ILE A 293 -8.76 32.96 -7.50
CA ILE A 293 -7.42 32.40 -7.70
C ILE A 293 -7.33 31.04 -7.01
N ALA A 294 -7.16 29.98 -7.80
CA ALA A 294 -7.03 28.62 -7.31
C ALA A 294 -5.66 28.41 -6.68
N TYR A 295 -5.62 27.88 -5.47
CA TYR A 295 -4.40 27.55 -4.77
C TYR A 295 -4.55 26.30 -3.90
N THR A 296 -3.44 25.68 -3.54
CA THR A 296 -3.40 24.61 -2.55
C THR A 296 -2.26 24.82 -1.58
N VAL A 297 -2.33 24.15 -0.45
CA VAL A 297 -1.36 24.23 0.65
C VAL A 297 -0.90 22.82 0.97
N LEU A 298 0.41 22.62 0.96
CA LEU A 298 1.08 21.35 1.21
C LEU A 298 2.10 21.53 2.33
N GLY A 299 2.27 20.50 3.16
CA GLY A 299 3.14 20.57 4.35
C GLY A 299 2.52 21.35 5.52
N SER A 300 3.20 21.27 6.66
CA SER A 300 2.78 21.89 7.92
C SER A 300 3.91 22.69 8.58
N GLY A 301 4.93 23.08 7.81
CA GLY A 301 6.03 23.88 8.31
C GLY A 301 5.58 25.24 8.87
N GLU A 302 6.32 25.77 9.85
CA GLU A 302 5.97 27.05 10.51
C GLU A 302 6.10 28.26 9.57
N GLN A 303 7.07 28.21 8.64
CA GLN A 303 7.26 29.24 7.63
C GLN A 303 6.46 28.89 6.38
N ALA A 304 5.81 29.90 5.78
CA ALA A 304 5.14 29.72 4.49
C ALA A 304 6.11 29.99 3.33
N LEU A 305 5.97 29.20 2.25
CA LEU A 305 6.68 29.41 0.99
C LEU A 305 5.65 29.44 -0.15
N VAL A 306 5.54 30.56 -0.86
CA VAL A 306 4.71 30.65 -2.07
C VAL A 306 5.57 30.35 -3.29
N VAL A 307 5.23 29.31 -4.04
CA VAL A 307 5.87 29.03 -5.34
C VAL A 307 5.12 29.81 -6.41
N CYS A 308 5.76 30.82 -6.99
CA CYS A 308 5.20 31.65 -8.05
C CYS A 308 5.57 31.02 -9.41
N PRO A 309 4.61 30.35 -10.08
CA PRO A 309 4.90 29.62 -11.30
C PRO A 309 5.19 30.55 -12.48
N GLY A 310 5.78 29.98 -13.53
CA GLY A 310 6.02 30.68 -14.80
C GLY A 310 4.74 30.97 -15.59
N PHE A 311 4.88 31.12 -16.91
CA PHE A 311 3.79 31.54 -17.80
C PHE A 311 2.68 30.49 -18.01
N VAL A 312 2.86 29.26 -17.54
CA VAL A 312 1.89 28.17 -17.63
C VAL A 312 1.98 27.28 -16.38
N CYS A 313 0.81 26.89 -15.84
CA CYS A 313 0.69 26.09 -14.63
C CYS A 313 -0.68 25.40 -14.57
N HIS A 314 -0.76 24.29 -13.84
CA HIS A 314 -2.00 23.64 -13.47
C HIS A 314 -1.75 22.76 -12.23
N ILE A 315 -2.23 23.15 -11.05
CA ILE A 315 -1.87 22.49 -9.77
C ILE A 315 -2.04 20.96 -9.83
N GLU A 316 -3.21 20.47 -10.22
CA GLU A 316 -3.47 19.02 -10.21
C GLU A 316 -2.56 18.24 -11.18
N ILE A 317 -2.49 18.67 -12.45
CA ILE A 317 -1.67 18.02 -13.47
C ILE A 317 -0.17 18.13 -13.15
N ALA A 318 0.27 19.24 -12.56
CA ALA A 318 1.65 19.42 -12.14
C ALA A 318 2.06 18.43 -11.05
N LEU A 319 1.20 18.20 -10.05
CA LEU A 319 1.46 17.27 -8.95
C LEU A 319 1.35 15.79 -9.33
N GLU A 320 0.83 15.47 -10.52
CA GLU A 320 0.91 14.13 -11.11
C GLU A 320 2.31 13.81 -11.65
N HIS A 321 3.17 14.81 -11.86
CA HIS A 321 4.51 14.61 -12.41
C HIS A 321 5.52 14.32 -11.29
N PRO A 322 6.19 13.14 -11.27
CA PRO A 322 7.02 12.74 -10.13
C PRO A 322 8.16 13.72 -9.76
N PRO A 323 8.92 14.30 -10.71
CA PRO A 323 9.95 15.30 -10.38
C PRO A 323 9.41 16.54 -9.66
N ILE A 324 8.28 17.09 -10.13
CA ILE A 324 7.61 18.22 -9.46
C ILE A 324 7.15 17.79 -8.07
N ARG A 325 6.52 16.61 -7.97
CA ARG A 325 6.00 16.11 -6.70
C ARG A 325 7.11 15.96 -5.65
N ALA A 326 8.23 15.36 -6.03
CA ALA A 326 9.39 15.17 -5.15
C ALA A 326 9.97 16.51 -4.67
N CYS A 327 10.12 17.48 -5.58
CA CYS A 327 10.57 18.83 -5.23
C CYS A 327 9.65 19.52 -4.22
N ILE A 328 8.33 19.42 -4.42
CA ILE A 328 7.34 20.03 -3.54
C ILE A 328 7.29 19.33 -2.19
N ASP A 329 7.36 18.00 -2.15
CA ASP A 329 7.40 17.24 -0.90
C ASP A 329 8.66 17.63 -0.09
N ALA A 330 9.83 17.73 -0.72
CA ALA A 330 11.07 18.14 -0.06
C ALA A 330 10.99 19.57 0.54
N LEU A 331 10.36 20.51 -0.17
CA LEU A 331 10.11 21.85 0.39
C LEU A 331 9.06 21.81 1.51
N ALA A 332 8.04 20.96 1.38
CA ALA A 332 6.94 20.81 2.34
C ALA A 332 7.37 20.17 3.68
N GLU A 333 8.53 19.51 3.74
CA GLU A 333 9.13 19.07 5.00
C GLU A 333 9.45 20.25 5.93
N ARG A 334 9.81 21.40 5.36
CA ARG A 334 10.19 22.60 6.12
C ARG A 334 9.18 23.74 6.06
N PHE A 335 8.50 23.87 4.94
CA PHE A 335 7.57 24.96 4.69
C PHE A 335 6.12 24.47 4.67
N ARG A 336 5.22 25.40 4.99
CA ARG A 336 3.86 25.37 4.47
C ARG A 336 3.90 25.92 3.04
N VAL A 337 4.00 25.02 2.07
CA VAL A 337 4.14 25.35 0.64
C VAL A 337 2.79 25.71 0.05
N VAL A 338 2.70 26.87 -0.59
CA VAL A 338 1.53 27.37 -1.31
C VAL A 338 1.82 27.30 -2.80
N LEU A 339 1.05 26.47 -3.51
CA LEU A 339 1.02 26.41 -4.96
C LEU A 339 -0.25 27.07 -5.46
N PHE A 340 -0.19 27.76 -6.58
CA PHE A 340 -1.37 28.39 -7.16
C PHE A 340 -1.35 28.36 -8.69
N ASP A 341 -2.54 28.34 -9.27
CA ASP A 341 -2.73 28.60 -10.68
C ASP A 341 -2.95 30.10 -10.85
N ARG A 342 -2.25 30.71 -11.79
CA ARG A 342 -2.33 32.16 -12.00
C ARG A 342 -3.67 32.55 -12.58
N ARG A 343 -4.09 33.81 -12.38
CA ARG A 343 -5.25 34.37 -13.10
C ARG A 343 -5.15 34.08 -14.60
N GLY A 344 -6.25 33.65 -15.22
CA GLY A 344 -6.28 33.27 -16.63
C GLY A 344 -5.64 31.92 -16.97
N ILE A 345 -5.09 31.19 -15.99
CA ILE A 345 -4.40 29.91 -16.17
C ILE A 345 -4.97 28.84 -15.22
N GLY A 346 -4.96 27.60 -15.66
CA GLY A 346 -5.28 26.43 -14.85
C GLY A 346 -6.73 26.46 -14.38
N MET A 347 -6.91 26.33 -13.07
CA MET A 347 -8.22 26.35 -12.40
C MET A 347 -8.67 27.75 -11.96
N SER A 348 -7.83 28.78 -12.08
CA SER A 348 -8.19 30.15 -11.72
C SER A 348 -9.13 30.80 -12.75
N GLU A 349 -9.83 31.86 -12.33
CA GLU A 349 -10.82 32.55 -13.16
C GLU A 349 -10.22 32.99 -14.50
N ARG A 350 -10.94 32.70 -15.59
CA ARG A 350 -10.49 32.96 -16.97
C ARG A 350 -10.90 34.35 -17.42
N LEU A 351 -10.19 35.35 -16.92
CA LEU A 351 -10.44 36.76 -17.24
C LEU A 351 -9.60 37.22 -18.42
N HIS A 352 -10.15 38.08 -19.26
CA HIS A 352 -9.40 38.83 -20.28
C HIS A 352 -8.64 40.02 -19.66
N ALA A 353 -7.86 39.78 -18.62
CA ALA A 353 -7.07 40.81 -17.95
C ALA A 353 -5.59 40.71 -18.36
N ALA A 354 -4.92 41.86 -18.47
CA ALA A 354 -3.49 41.91 -18.77
C ALA A 354 -2.67 41.24 -17.64
N SER A 355 -1.79 40.32 -18.00
CA SER A 355 -0.82 39.71 -17.07
C SER A 355 0.30 40.71 -16.81
N THR A 356 0.33 41.31 -15.63
CA THR A 356 1.38 42.26 -15.23
C THR A 356 2.01 41.84 -13.90
N PRO A 357 3.24 42.28 -13.60
CA PRO A 357 3.87 42.00 -12.30
C PRO A 357 3.02 42.48 -11.12
N ALA A 358 2.34 43.63 -11.25
CA ALA A 358 1.45 44.16 -10.23
C ALA A 358 0.20 43.28 -10.01
N ALA A 359 -0.38 42.77 -11.10
CA ALA A 359 -1.49 41.83 -11.02
C ALA A 359 -1.09 40.52 -10.32
N LEU A 360 0.08 39.97 -10.65
CA LEU A 360 0.57 38.75 -10.00
C LEU A 360 0.88 38.98 -8.52
N ALA A 361 1.42 40.14 -8.15
CA ALA A 361 1.62 40.51 -6.74
C ALA A 361 0.29 40.60 -5.97
N GLN A 362 -0.77 41.14 -6.59
CA GLN A 362 -2.11 41.18 -6.01
C GLN A 362 -2.69 39.78 -5.80
N ASP A 363 -2.51 38.86 -6.76
CA ASP A 363 -2.96 37.46 -6.63
C ASP A 363 -2.28 36.78 -5.45
N ILE A 364 -0.96 36.93 -5.33
CA ILE A 364 -0.20 36.37 -4.20
C ILE A 364 -0.71 36.96 -2.88
N SER A 365 -0.96 38.28 -2.82
CA SER A 365 -1.51 38.92 -1.63
C SER A 365 -2.88 38.35 -1.24
N ALA A 366 -3.79 38.16 -2.20
CA ALA A 366 -5.10 37.59 -1.97
C ALA A 366 -5.03 36.15 -1.44
N ILE A 367 -4.13 35.33 -2.01
CA ILE A 367 -3.89 33.97 -1.53
C ILE A 367 -3.36 33.98 -0.10
N LEU A 368 -2.40 34.86 0.22
CA LEU A 368 -1.84 34.95 1.57
C LEU A 368 -2.91 35.38 2.60
N ASP A 369 -3.81 36.29 2.23
CA ASP A 369 -4.91 36.72 3.09
C ASP A 369 -5.92 35.58 3.34
N ASP A 370 -6.37 34.89 2.29
CA ASP A 370 -7.29 33.75 2.40
C ASP A 370 -6.67 32.57 3.16
N ALA A 371 -5.39 32.28 2.90
CA ALA A 371 -4.63 31.23 3.58
C ALA A 371 -4.26 31.61 5.03
N LYS A 372 -4.55 32.84 5.47
CA LYS A 372 -4.21 33.40 6.78
C LYS A 372 -2.71 33.35 7.06
N VAL A 373 -1.91 33.69 6.06
CA VAL A 373 -0.45 33.76 6.12
C VAL A 373 -0.03 35.24 6.19
N PRO A 374 0.48 35.71 7.35
CA PRO A 374 0.85 37.11 7.52
C PRO A 374 2.08 37.50 6.69
N GLY A 375 3.00 36.57 6.46
CA GLY A 375 4.15 36.76 5.58
C GLY A 375 4.74 35.42 5.14
N ALA A 376 5.42 35.41 4.00
CA ALA A 376 5.96 34.20 3.39
C ALA A 376 7.31 34.45 2.70
N TRP A 377 8.07 33.39 2.53
CA TRP A 377 9.09 33.32 1.49
C TRP A 377 8.39 33.23 0.12
N LEU A 378 8.95 33.88 -0.89
CA LEU A 378 8.47 33.75 -2.27
C LEU A 378 9.55 33.07 -3.10
N PHE A 379 9.19 31.95 -3.73
CA PHE A 379 10.02 31.28 -4.72
C PHE A 379 9.47 31.53 -6.12
N GLY A 380 10.07 32.50 -6.83
CA GLY A 380 9.72 32.82 -8.21
C GLY A 380 10.46 31.94 -9.20
N SER A 381 9.74 31.44 -10.20
CA SER A 381 10.30 30.76 -11.36
C SER A 381 9.99 31.55 -12.63
N SER A 382 11.01 31.86 -13.43
CA SER A 382 10.84 32.51 -14.74
C SER A 382 10.07 33.84 -14.60
N GLU A 383 9.00 34.03 -15.38
CA GLU A 383 8.10 35.18 -15.28
C GLU A 383 7.52 35.39 -13.87
N GLY A 384 7.28 34.30 -13.11
CA GLY A 384 6.74 34.38 -11.76
C GLY A 384 7.62 35.18 -10.79
N CYS A 385 8.91 35.32 -11.11
CA CYS A 385 9.84 36.20 -10.40
C CYS A 385 9.40 37.67 -10.43
N LEU A 386 8.81 38.14 -11.52
CA LEU A 386 8.41 39.55 -11.64
C LEU A 386 7.32 39.91 -10.63
N GLY A 387 6.33 39.04 -10.45
CA GLY A 387 5.30 39.21 -9.43
C GLY A 387 5.82 39.11 -8.01
N ALA A 388 6.72 38.15 -7.74
CA ALA A 388 7.36 38.01 -6.44
C ALA A 388 8.19 39.25 -6.06
N MET A 389 9.01 39.74 -7.00
CA MET A 389 9.77 40.98 -6.84
C MET A 389 8.85 42.18 -6.63
N ARG A 390 7.76 42.27 -7.41
CA ARG A 390 6.80 43.37 -7.27
C ARG A 390 6.11 43.37 -5.91
N LEU A 391 5.72 42.21 -5.39
CA LEU A 391 5.15 42.11 -4.04
C LEU A 391 6.16 42.52 -2.96
N ALA A 392 7.44 42.16 -3.12
CA ALA A 392 8.49 42.57 -2.18
C ALA A 392 8.72 44.09 -2.16
N VAL A 393 8.47 44.78 -3.27
CA VAL A 393 8.53 46.25 -3.35
C VAL A 393 7.26 46.89 -2.76
N ASP A 394 6.08 46.39 -3.15
CA ASP A 394 4.81 46.99 -2.79
C ASP A 394 4.41 46.71 -1.33
N GLN A 395 4.75 45.52 -0.82
CA GLN A 395 4.38 45.02 0.50
C GLN A 395 5.55 44.32 1.22
N PRO A 396 6.66 45.01 1.53
CA PRO A 396 7.87 44.40 2.09
C PRO A 396 7.63 43.65 3.41
N ARG A 397 6.64 44.07 4.22
CA ARG A 397 6.28 43.39 5.47
C ARG A 397 5.66 42.00 5.27
N ARG A 398 5.16 41.69 4.08
CA ARG A 398 4.58 40.38 3.72
C ARG A 398 5.63 39.39 3.21
N VAL A 399 6.86 39.83 2.96
CA VAL A 399 7.89 39.03 2.31
C VAL A 399 9.04 38.75 3.28
N SER A 400 9.15 37.51 3.72
CA SER A 400 10.23 37.05 4.60
C SER A 400 11.57 36.93 3.86
N GLY A 401 11.51 36.64 2.56
CA GLY A 401 12.65 36.57 1.66
C GLY A 401 12.23 36.12 0.26
N LEU A 402 13.15 36.28 -0.70
CA LEU A 402 12.96 35.95 -2.11
C LEU A 402 13.96 34.88 -2.55
N CYS A 403 13.47 33.88 -3.27
CA CYS A 403 14.27 32.95 -4.06
C CYS A 403 13.84 33.10 -5.51
N LEU A 404 14.76 33.45 -6.41
CA LEU A 404 14.47 33.71 -7.82
C LEU A 404 15.23 32.69 -8.67
N PHE A 405 14.54 31.97 -9.55
CA PHE A 405 15.15 30.99 -10.45
C PHE A 405 14.83 31.28 -11.91
N GLY A 406 15.86 31.27 -12.78
CA GLY A 406 15.70 31.48 -14.22
C GLY A 406 15.05 32.84 -14.53
N ALA A 407 15.38 33.85 -13.73
CA ALA A 407 14.65 35.10 -13.65
C ALA A 407 15.12 36.14 -14.68
N LEU A 408 14.27 37.12 -14.94
CA LEU A 408 14.56 38.27 -15.78
C LEU A 408 14.07 39.56 -15.11
N ALA A 409 14.78 40.66 -15.31
CA ALA A 409 14.35 41.97 -14.85
C ALA A 409 13.38 42.65 -15.85
N ARG A 410 13.44 42.28 -17.12
CA ARG A 410 12.64 42.83 -18.21
C ARG A 410 12.36 41.77 -19.28
N GLY A 411 11.14 41.74 -19.82
CA GLY A 411 10.70 40.71 -20.77
C GLY A 411 11.24 40.81 -22.19
N SER A 412 11.66 42.00 -22.61
CA SER A 412 12.23 42.26 -23.93
C SER A 412 13.55 43.02 -23.83
N ALA A 413 14.43 42.80 -24.80
CA ALA A 413 15.74 43.45 -24.84
C ALA A 413 15.60 44.98 -24.88
N ALA A 414 16.51 45.66 -24.19
CA ALA A 414 16.72 47.10 -24.25
C ALA A 414 18.23 47.38 -24.42
N PRO A 415 18.64 48.59 -24.83
CA PRO A 415 20.06 48.93 -24.97
C PRO A 415 20.91 48.65 -23.73
N ASP A 416 20.30 48.81 -22.55
CA ASP A 416 20.88 48.58 -21.21
C ASP A 416 20.44 47.24 -20.59
N TYR A 417 19.76 46.38 -21.35
CA TYR A 417 19.34 45.03 -20.94
C TYR A 417 19.29 44.08 -22.15
N PRO A 418 20.44 43.59 -22.65
CA PRO A 418 20.52 42.84 -23.90
C PRO A 418 20.23 41.33 -23.77
N TRP A 419 19.90 40.84 -22.58
CA TRP A 419 19.82 39.39 -22.28
C TRP A 419 18.46 38.75 -22.54
N ALA A 420 17.45 39.55 -22.92
CA ALA A 420 16.16 39.07 -23.40
C ALA A 420 16.09 39.07 -24.93
N LEU A 421 15.01 38.51 -25.49
CA LEU A 421 14.75 38.62 -26.93
C LEU A 421 14.37 40.07 -27.29
N PRO A 422 14.86 40.63 -28.41
CA PRO A 422 14.29 41.85 -28.99
C PRO A 422 12.79 41.67 -29.24
N ALA A 423 11.98 42.72 -29.06
CA ALA A 423 10.52 42.63 -29.15
C ALA A 423 10.02 41.95 -30.44
N ALA A 424 10.60 42.28 -31.59
CA ALA A 424 10.24 41.64 -32.86
C ALA A 424 10.56 40.13 -32.90
N ALA A 425 11.67 39.71 -32.29
CA ALA A 425 12.03 38.29 -32.19
C ALA A 425 11.14 37.55 -31.18
N TYR A 426 10.76 38.23 -30.10
CA TYR A 426 9.79 37.73 -29.12
C TYR A 426 8.45 37.44 -29.79
N ASP A 427 7.94 38.37 -30.61
CA ASP A 427 6.66 38.19 -31.31
C ASP A 427 6.68 36.99 -32.28
N VAL A 428 7.81 36.74 -32.95
CA VAL A 428 7.98 35.56 -33.81
C VAL A 428 8.01 34.28 -32.98
N TRP A 429 8.73 34.28 -31.86
CA TRP A 429 8.78 33.14 -30.94
C TRP A 429 7.39 32.83 -30.36
N LEU A 430 6.66 33.86 -29.91
CA LEU A 430 5.31 33.73 -29.39
C LEU A 430 4.36 33.13 -30.43
N LYS A 431 4.37 33.63 -31.67
CA LYS A 431 3.55 33.07 -32.76
C LYS A 431 3.82 31.58 -33.00
N ARG A 432 5.09 31.15 -32.93
CA ARG A 432 5.45 29.73 -33.06
C ARG A 432 4.96 28.90 -31.88
N LEU A 433 5.12 29.41 -30.66
CA LEU A 433 4.64 28.75 -29.45
C LEU A 433 3.11 28.58 -29.47
N VAL A 434 2.38 29.62 -29.85
CA VAL A 434 0.92 29.61 -30.00
C VAL A 434 0.48 28.62 -31.09
N ALA A 435 1.18 28.58 -32.23
CA ALA A 435 0.85 27.67 -33.33
C ALA A 435 1.04 26.19 -32.95
N GLY A 436 2.02 25.87 -32.09
CA GLY A 436 2.25 24.52 -31.57
C GLY A 436 1.46 24.20 -30.29
N TRP A 437 0.66 25.14 -29.79
CA TRP A 437 0.01 25.01 -28.48
C TRP A 437 -0.94 23.81 -28.42
N GLY A 438 -0.84 23.06 -27.33
CA GLY A 438 -1.56 21.80 -27.16
C GLY A 438 -0.79 20.54 -27.57
N GLY A 439 0.36 20.69 -28.23
CA GLY A 439 1.40 19.66 -28.34
C GLY A 439 2.49 19.82 -27.27
N PRO A 440 3.62 19.09 -27.37
CA PRO A 440 4.76 19.21 -26.46
C PRO A 440 5.60 20.48 -26.75
N VAL A 441 4.94 21.60 -27.03
CA VAL A 441 5.59 22.80 -27.59
C VAL A 441 6.57 23.44 -26.60
N GLY A 442 7.74 23.83 -27.09
CA GLY A 442 8.75 24.55 -26.31
C GLY A 442 9.55 23.68 -25.35
N ILE A 443 9.30 22.37 -25.28
CA ILE A 443 10.05 21.47 -24.38
C ILE A 443 11.55 21.48 -24.70
N GLU A 444 11.91 21.59 -25.98
CA GLU A 444 13.31 21.66 -26.44
C GLU A 444 14.03 22.95 -25.97
N THR A 445 13.27 23.96 -25.55
CA THR A 445 13.77 25.22 -24.98
C THR A 445 13.72 25.21 -23.46
N PHE A 446 12.63 24.72 -22.85
CA PHE A 446 12.42 24.83 -21.41
C PHE A 446 12.91 23.63 -20.60
N ALA A 447 12.85 22.43 -21.15
CA ALA A 447 13.36 21.20 -20.54
C ALA A 447 14.10 20.33 -21.58
N PRO A 448 15.17 20.84 -22.21
CA PRO A 448 15.93 20.10 -23.21
C PRO A 448 16.49 18.75 -22.70
N GLY A 449 16.74 18.59 -21.40
CA GLY A 449 17.15 17.31 -20.81
C GLY A 449 16.07 16.22 -20.87
N GLU A 450 14.80 16.60 -20.99
CA GLU A 450 13.65 15.69 -21.01
C GLU A 450 12.95 15.65 -22.38
N GLN A 451 13.51 16.34 -23.38
CA GLN A 451 12.85 16.55 -24.68
C GLN A 451 12.53 15.27 -25.45
N ASP A 452 13.28 14.19 -25.19
CA ASP A 452 13.16 12.91 -25.89
C ASP A 452 12.29 11.89 -25.13
N ASP A 453 11.84 12.19 -23.91
CA ASP A 453 10.97 11.30 -23.13
C ASP A 453 9.51 11.39 -23.63
N PRO A 454 8.94 10.31 -24.21
CA PRO A 454 7.57 10.34 -24.73
C PRO A 454 6.51 10.58 -23.66
N ALA A 455 6.72 10.11 -22.43
CA ALA A 455 5.79 10.29 -21.33
C ALA A 455 5.76 11.75 -20.85
N VAL A 456 6.93 12.37 -20.71
CA VAL A 456 7.04 13.80 -20.37
C VAL A 456 6.40 14.66 -21.46
N ARG A 457 6.69 14.38 -22.73
CA ARG A 457 6.08 15.10 -23.87
C ARG A 457 4.55 15.00 -23.85
N ALA A 458 4.00 13.82 -23.61
CA ALA A 458 2.55 13.60 -23.52
C ALA A 458 1.92 14.32 -22.33
N TRP A 459 2.57 14.27 -21.16
CA TRP A 459 2.16 14.99 -19.96
C TRP A 459 2.20 16.51 -20.18
N TRP A 460 3.27 17.04 -20.75
CA TRP A 460 3.42 18.47 -21.04
C TRP A 460 2.34 18.96 -22.01
N ALA A 461 2.09 18.20 -23.08
CA ALA A 461 1.01 18.48 -24.02
C ALA A 461 -0.36 18.50 -23.33
N ARG A 462 -0.60 17.60 -22.35
CA ARG A 462 -1.81 17.63 -21.52
C ARG A 462 -1.87 18.90 -20.67
N LEU A 463 -0.80 19.20 -19.93
CA LEU A 463 -0.73 20.37 -19.04
C LEU A 463 -1.07 21.66 -19.80
N VAL A 464 -0.40 21.93 -20.93
CA VAL A 464 -0.61 23.18 -21.68
C VAL A 464 -2.03 23.33 -22.23
N ARG A 465 -2.69 22.23 -22.65
CA ARG A 465 -4.09 22.24 -23.11
C ARG A 465 -5.07 22.59 -22.00
N HIS A 466 -4.83 22.08 -20.79
CA HIS A 466 -5.72 22.31 -19.66
C HIS A 466 -5.42 23.64 -18.95
N ALA A 467 -4.17 24.09 -19.00
CA ALA A 467 -3.73 25.33 -18.37
C ALA A 467 -4.30 26.58 -19.07
N ALA A 468 -4.11 26.74 -20.38
CA ALA A 468 -4.50 27.97 -21.08
C ALA A 468 -4.96 27.71 -22.51
N SER A 469 -5.88 28.55 -22.98
CA SER A 469 -6.19 28.63 -24.41
C SER A 469 -5.04 29.33 -25.16
N PRO A 470 -4.89 29.13 -26.48
CA PRO A 470 -3.87 29.82 -27.27
C PRO A 470 -3.94 31.36 -27.14
N GLY A 471 -5.15 31.94 -27.12
CA GLY A 471 -5.33 33.38 -26.91
C GLY A 471 -5.03 33.84 -25.48
N GLY A 472 -5.30 33.00 -24.48
CA GLY A 472 -4.91 33.27 -23.09
C GLY A 472 -3.39 33.32 -22.93
N LEU A 473 -2.69 32.36 -23.52
CA LEU A 473 -1.23 32.34 -23.58
C LEU A 473 -0.66 33.59 -24.24
N GLU A 474 -1.22 34.01 -25.38
CA GLU A 474 -0.79 35.21 -26.09
C GLU A 474 -0.92 36.47 -25.22
N ALA A 475 -2.01 36.61 -24.47
CA ALA A 475 -2.19 37.72 -23.54
C ALA A 475 -1.15 37.72 -22.41
N ILE A 476 -0.84 36.54 -21.85
CA ILE A 476 0.13 36.39 -20.76
C ILE A 476 1.54 36.76 -21.24
N LEU A 477 1.97 36.19 -22.36
CA LEU A 477 3.32 36.39 -22.87
C LEU A 477 3.51 37.79 -23.49
N SER A 478 2.44 38.40 -24.03
CA SER A 478 2.50 39.82 -24.41
C SER A 478 2.71 40.72 -23.20
N GLY A 479 2.04 40.44 -22.08
CA GLY A 479 2.25 41.13 -20.81
C GLY A 479 3.67 40.97 -20.28
N LEU A 480 4.24 39.76 -20.40
CA LEU A 480 5.64 39.51 -20.06
C LEU A 480 6.58 40.35 -20.93
N ARG A 481 6.43 40.33 -22.25
CA ARG A 481 7.26 41.09 -23.21
C ARG A 481 7.42 42.56 -22.81
N ASP A 482 6.33 43.16 -22.33
CA ASP A 482 6.23 44.59 -22.02
C ASP A 482 6.58 44.92 -20.57
N ALA A 483 6.77 43.90 -19.71
CA ALA A 483 7.11 44.08 -18.30
C ALA A 483 8.56 44.54 -18.10
N ASP A 484 8.75 45.49 -17.19
CA ASP A 484 10.07 46.00 -16.76
C ASP A 484 10.08 46.28 -15.25
N MET A 485 10.88 45.52 -14.51
CA MET A 485 11.10 45.66 -13.08
C MET A 485 12.44 46.33 -12.74
N ARG A 486 13.29 46.64 -13.72
CA ARG A 486 14.63 47.21 -13.50
C ARG A 486 14.63 48.48 -12.63
N PRO A 487 13.69 49.45 -12.81
CA PRO A 487 13.65 50.65 -11.97
C PRO A 487 13.37 50.36 -10.49
N GLU A 488 12.76 49.21 -10.19
CA GLU A 488 12.28 48.86 -8.85
C GLU A 488 13.24 47.92 -8.10
N LEU A 489 14.22 47.31 -8.77
CA LEU A 489 15.13 46.30 -8.15
C LEU A 489 15.85 46.84 -6.91
N GLY A 490 16.29 48.10 -6.96
CA GLY A 490 16.98 48.77 -5.84
C GLY A 490 16.09 49.01 -4.60
N ARG A 491 14.77 48.84 -4.74
CA ARG A 491 13.80 49.00 -3.64
C ARG A 491 13.45 47.68 -2.95
N ILE A 492 13.92 46.55 -3.47
CA ILE A 492 13.73 45.24 -2.83
C ILE A 492 14.63 45.17 -1.59
N GLY A 493 14.01 45.25 -0.41
CA GLY A 493 14.70 45.16 0.88
C GLY A 493 14.74 43.75 1.48
N ALA A 494 14.02 42.79 0.90
CA ALA A 494 13.96 41.42 1.40
C ALA A 494 15.26 40.65 1.10
N PRO A 495 15.73 39.76 2.00
CA PRO A 495 16.83 38.86 1.70
C PRO A 495 16.54 38.08 0.42
N THR A 496 17.46 38.14 -0.55
CA THR A 496 17.21 37.60 -1.90
C THR A 496 18.29 36.61 -2.30
N LEU A 497 17.89 35.42 -2.71
CA LEU A 497 18.71 34.42 -3.38
C LEU A 497 18.34 34.42 -4.87
N VAL A 498 19.34 34.57 -5.75
CA VAL A 498 19.16 34.47 -7.20
C VAL A 498 19.91 33.25 -7.70
N MET A 499 19.20 32.35 -8.35
CA MET A 499 19.68 31.08 -8.89
C MET A 499 19.47 31.05 -10.40
N HIS A 500 20.45 30.51 -11.13
CA HIS A 500 20.33 30.38 -12.58
C HIS A 500 21.21 29.24 -13.09
N ARG A 501 20.69 28.43 -14.02
CA ARG A 501 21.48 27.39 -14.68
C ARG A 501 22.28 27.97 -15.84
N ARG A 502 23.56 27.60 -15.95
CA ARG A 502 24.47 28.10 -16.99
C ARG A 502 23.98 27.85 -18.42
N GLY A 503 23.34 26.71 -18.64
CA GLY A 503 22.87 26.29 -19.96
C GLY A 503 21.43 26.64 -20.28
N ASP A 504 20.76 27.47 -19.47
CA ASP A 504 19.36 27.87 -19.70
C ASP A 504 19.19 28.53 -21.08
N ARG A 505 18.35 27.90 -21.92
CA ARG A 505 18.09 28.32 -23.29
C ARG A 505 16.93 29.30 -23.41
N ALA A 506 16.07 29.39 -22.39
CA ALA A 506 14.89 30.25 -22.40
C ALA A 506 15.24 31.65 -21.88
N VAL A 507 16.01 31.72 -20.79
CA VAL A 507 16.49 32.97 -20.19
C VAL A 507 17.99 32.89 -20.02
N ARG A 508 18.70 33.82 -20.66
CA ARG A 508 20.17 33.84 -20.63
C ARG A 508 20.67 34.03 -19.20
N PHE A 509 21.74 33.31 -18.85
CA PHE A 509 22.33 33.28 -17.51
C PHE A 509 22.68 34.67 -16.94
N GLU A 510 23.13 35.58 -17.81
CA GLU A 510 23.51 36.95 -17.44
C GLU A 510 22.31 37.80 -16.96
N ALA A 511 21.08 37.41 -17.31
CA ALA A 511 19.88 38.05 -16.76
C ALA A 511 19.78 37.82 -15.23
N GLY A 512 20.14 36.63 -14.75
CA GLY A 512 20.24 36.31 -13.34
C GLY A 512 21.39 37.07 -12.66
N GLU A 513 22.56 37.13 -13.31
CA GLU A 513 23.70 37.91 -12.80
C GLU A 513 23.34 39.39 -12.63
N HIS A 514 22.62 39.96 -13.60
CA HIS A 514 22.15 41.34 -13.51
C HIS A 514 21.23 41.56 -12.32
N LEU A 515 20.27 40.66 -12.08
CA LEU A 515 19.38 40.75 -10.92
C LEU A 515 20.18 40.71 -9.62
N ALA A 516 21.12 39.77 -9.48
CA ALA A 516 21.96 39.67 -8.29
C ALA A 516 22.83 40.93 -8.05
N GLN A 517 23.27 41.59 -9.13
CA GLN A 517 24.04 42.84 -9.04
C GLN A 517 23.18 44.06 -8.68
N LYS A 518 21.90 44.08 -9.10
CA LYS A 518 21.02 45.25 -8.95
C LYS A 518 20.12 45.19 -7.72
N ILE A 519 19.87 44.01 -7.17
CA ILE A 519 19.13 43.84 -5.92
C ILE A 519 20.09 43.98 -4.73
N PRO A 520 19.86 44.93 -3.81
CA PRO A 520 20.75 45.14 -2.67
C PRO A 520 20.88 43.88 -1.79
N GLY A 521 22.12 43.44 -1.57
CA GLY A 521 22.41 42.31 -0.69
C GLY A 521 21.98 40.94 -1.21
N ALA A 522 21.66 40.82 -2.50
CA ALA A 522 21.32 39.53 -3.09
C ALA A 522 22.51 38.56 -3.08
N VAL A 523 22.21 37.28 -2.82
CA VAL A 523 23.15 36.16 -2.94
C VAL A 523 23.02 35.56 -4.33
N TRP A 524 24.12 35.48 -5.06
CA TRP A 524 24.20 34.84 -6.37
C TRP A 524 24.61 33.37 -6.23
N GLN A 525 23.78 32.47 -6.75
CA GLN A 525 24.04 31.03 -6.77
C GLN A 525 23.95 30.51 -8.21
N PRO A 526 25.08 30.48 -8.95
CA PRO A 526 25.11 29.84 -10.24
C PRO A 526 24.96 28.32 -10.08
N LEU A 527 24.24 27.69 -11.01
CA LEU A 527 23.97 26.26 -11.02
C LEU A 527 24.37 25.65 -12.36
N GLU A 528 24.73 24.38 -12.34
CA GLU A 528 24.98 23.61 -13.56
C GLU A 528 23.67 23.08 -14.16
N GLY A 529 23.70 22.75 -15.44
CA GLY A 529 22.56 22.18 -16.18
C GLY A 529 22.01 23.09 -17.28
N ILE A 530 21.06 22.55 -18.04
CA ILE A 530 20.54 23.14 -19.29
C ILE A 530 19.05 23.47 -19.25
N ASP A 531 18.33 22.97 -18.24
CA ASP A 531 16.88 23.09 -18.16
C ASP A 531 16.44 24.40 -17.50
N HIS A 532 15.45 25.06 -18.09
CA HIS A 532 14.84 26.28 -17.56
C HIS A 532 13.84 25.98 -16.43
N PHE A 533 13.23 24.80 -16.42
CA PHE A 533 12.37 24.41 -15.31
C PHE A 533 13.21 23.94 -14.13
N TRP A 534 13.00 24.56 -12.97
CA TRP A 534 13.76 24.29 -11.75
C TRP A 534 13.61 22.86 -11.22
N TRP A 535 12.51 22.19 -11.57
CA TRP A 535 12.21 20.80 -11.23
C TRP A 535 12.70 19.77 -12.26
N ALA A 536 13.14 20.22 -13.44
CA ALA A 536 13.65 19.35 -14.49
C ALA A 536 15.18 19.20 -14.38
N GLY A 537 15.69 18.04 -14.83
CA GLY A 537 17.12 17.70 -14.71
C GLY A 537 17.54 17.54 -13.26
N ASP A 538 18.73 18.05 -12.91
CA ASP A 538 19.22 18.01 -11.52
C ASP A 538 18.58 19.13 -10.68
N SER A 539 17.53 18.79 -9.93
CA SER A 539 16.76 19.71 -9.09
C SER A 539 17.28 19.82 -7.65
N GLU A 540 18.09 18.86 -7.19
CA GLU A 540 18.56 18.79 -5.80
C GLU A 540 19.33 20.07 -5.38
N PRO A 541 20.30 20.59 -6.16
CA PRO A 541 21.00 21.83 -5.84
C PRO A 541 20.08 23.05 -5.69
N VAL A 542 18.94 23.07 -6.40
CA VAL A 542 17.95 24.16 -6.29
C VAL A 542 17.25 24.09 -4.94
N ILE A 543 16.76 22.90 -4.56
CA ILE A 543 16.07 22.68 -3.29
C ILE A 543 17.01 22.96 -2.12
N GLU A 544 18.22 22.44 -2.16
CA GLU A 544 19.23 22.67 -1.12
C GLU A 544 19.56 24.15 -0.96
N ALA A 545 19.73 24.90 -2.05
CA ALA A 545 20.01 26.33 -1.99
C ALA A 545 18.86 27.10 -1.30
N ILE A 546 17.60 26.77 -1.62
CA ILE A 546 16.42 27.37 -0.99
C ILE A 546 16.38 27.04 0.52
N LEU A 547 16.54 25.76 0.88
CA LEU A 547 16.50 25.31 2.27
C LEU A 547 17.66 25.87 3.10
N ASN A 548 18.87 25.97 2.54
CA ASN A 548 20.03 26.52 3.21
C ASN A 548 19.92 28.03 3.40
N PHE A 549 19.47 28.76 2.37
CA PHE A 549 19.33 30.22 2.45
C PHE A 549 18.26 30.63 3.45
N SER A 550 17.11 29.95 3.44
CA SER A 550 16.01 30.22 4.37
C SER A 550 16.30 29.84 5.82
N ALA A 551 17.33 29.02 6.08
CA ALA A 551 17.73 28.64 7.44
C ALA A 551 18.46 29.74 8.22
N GLY A 552 19.04 30.72 7.52
CA GLY A 552 19.91 31.73 8.12
C GLY A 552 21.26 31.16 8.63
N PRO A 553 22.10 32.00 9.27
CA PRO A 553 23.49 31.67 9.61
C PRO A 553 23.69 30.49 10.58
N GLN A 554 22.67 30.09 11.34
CA GLN A 554 22.77 29.00 12.33
C GLN A 554 22.49 27.61 11.74
N GLY A 555 22.03 27.51 10.48
CA GLY A 555 21.65 26.25 9.83
C GLY A 555 22.71 25.63 8.91
N ARG A 556 23.89 26.25 8.75
CA ARG A 556 24.96 25.71 7.89
C ARG A 556 25.56 24.45 8.53
N ARG A 557 25.07 23.26 8.16
CA ARG A 557 25.86 22.04 8.30
C ARG A 557 27.09 22.21 7.42
N SER A 558 28.26 22.16 8.05
CA SER A 558 29.57 22.13 7.41
C SER A 558 29.62 21.00 6.38
N ILE A 559 29.72 21.35 5.10
CA ILE A 559 30.06 20.42 4.03
C ILE A 559 31.57 20.13 4.17
N PRO A 560 32.01 18.86 4.24
CA PRO A 560 33.43 18.55 4.22
C PRO A 560 34.00 18.92 2.84
N SER A 561 35.13 19.63 2.88
CA SER A 561 35.95 20.06 1.74
C SER A 561 36.43 18.93 0.84
#